data_AF-A0A7L4BXD7-F1
#
_entry.id   AF-A0A7L4BXD7-F1
#
_cell.length_a   1.000
_cell.length_b   1.000
_cell.length_c   1.000
_cell.angle_alpha   90.00
_cell.angle_beta   90.00
_cell.angle_gamma   90.00
#
_symmetry.space_group_name_H-M   'P 1'
#
loop_
_entity.id
_entity.type
_entity.pdbx_description
1 polymer ?
#
loop_
_entity_poly.entity_id
_entity_poly.type
_entity_poly.pdbx_seq_one_letter_code
_entity_poly.pdbx_strand_id
1 'polypeptide(L)'
;VNHVTCALCDTVCTSVSSLKAHIRFQHCDACPFHCHLCDRGFKNAYDLHKHVETHNDSDAYSCDVEGCGLTSRTLRTLRQHYKKD
;
A
#
# COMPACT_ATOMS: atom_id res chain seq x y z
N VAL A 1 -26.20 -8.59 -7.44
CA VAL A 1 -24.80 -8.70 -6.94
C VAL A 1 -24.71 -10.01 -6.20
N ASN A 2 -23.83 -10.93 -6.61
CA ASN A 2 -23.65 -12.19 -5.88
C ASN A 2 -22.74 -11.93 -4.69
N HIS A 3 -23.29 -12.09 -3.50
CA HIS A 3 -22.54 -12.02 -2.26
C HIS A 3 -21.88 -13.36 -2.02
N VAL A 4 -20.58 -13.34 -1.73
CA VAL A 4 -19.77 -14.55 -1.48
C VAL A 4 -19.16 -14.44 -0.10
N THR A 5 -19.51 -15.37 0.78
CA THR A 5 -19.04 -15.42 2.17
C THR A 5 -17.69 -16.12 2.26
N CYS A 6 -16.81 -15.63 3.12
CA CYS A 6 -15.56 -16.30 3.43
C CYS A 6 -15.82 -17.60 4.21
N ALA A 7 -15.06 -18.65 3.92
CA ALA A 7 -15.16 -19.92 4.62
C ALA A 7 -14.34 -19.94 5.94
N LEU A 8 -13.47 -18.95 6.14
CA LEU A 8 -12.55 -18.85 7.28
C LEU A 8 -12.99 -17.81 8.31
N CYS A 9 -13.97 -16.96 7.96
CA CYS A 9 -14.60 -15.97 8.84
C CYS A 9 -15.93 -15.50 8.26
N ASP A 10 -16.70 -14.70 9.00
CA ASP A 10 -18.03 -14.22 8.59
C ASP A 10 -18.00 -13.01 7.62
N THR A 11 -16.86 -12.71 6.99
CA THR A 11 -16.78 -11.59 6.04
C THR A 11 -17.49 -11.91 4.73
N VAL A 12 -18.40 -11.03 4.31
CA VAL A 12 -19.12 -11.13 3.04
C VAL A 12 -18.51 -10.20 2.00
N CYS A 13 -18.12 -10.76 0.85
CA CYS A 13 -17.57 -10.03 -0.28
C CYS A 13 -18.60 -9.90 -1.41
N THR A 14 -18.46 -8.88 -2.25
CA THR A 14 -19.34 -8.63 -3.40
C THR A 14 -18.90 -9.34 -4.69
N SER A 15 -17.74 -9.99 -4.67
CA SER A 15 -17.20 -10.73 -5.81
C SER A 15 -16.21 -11.81 -5.37
N VAL A 16 -16.01 -12.82 -6.23
CA VAL A 16 -15.00 -13.88 -6.01
C VAL A 16 -13.59 -13.30 -5.99
N SER A 17 -13.30 -12.29 -6.82
CA SER A 17 -12.01 -11.60 -6.85
C SER A 17 -11.71 -10.90 -5.51
N SER A 18 -12.71 -10.22 -4.94
CA SER A 18 -12.62 -9.60 -3.62
C SER A 18 -12.42 -10.65 -2.52
N LEU A 19 -13.09 -11.80 -2.61
CA LEU A 19 -12.91 -12.88 -1.63
C LEU A 19 -11.51 -13.49 -1.70
N LYS A 20 -10.97 -13.73 -2.90
CA LYS A 20 -9.58 -14.21 -3.08
C LYS A 20 -8.58 -13.24 -2.47
N ALA A 21 -8.76 -11.94 -2.70
CA ALA A 21 -7.94 -10.92 -2.07
C ALA A 21 -8.09 -11.00 -0.54
N HIS A 22 -9.31 -10.98 -0.01
CA HIS A 22 -9.57 -11.08 1.43
C HIS A 22 -8.85 -12.27 2.07
N ILE A 23 -8.98 -13.48 1.51
CA ILE A 23 -8.30 -14.67 2.02
C ILE A 23 -6.79 -14.48 2.01
N ARG A 24 -6.22 -13.99 0.91
CA ARG A 24 -4.78 -13.70 0.81
C ARG A 24 -4.32 -12.66 1.84
N PHE A 25 -5.14 -11.64 2.14
CA PHE A 25 -4.74 -10.57 3.04
C PHE A 25 -5.02 -10.84 4.52
N GLN A 26 -6.02 -11.63 4.86
CA GLN A 26 -6.48 -11.80 6.25
C GLN A 26 -6.23 -13.20 6.81
N HIS A 27 -6.08 -14.20 5.94
CA HIS A 27 -5.95 -15.60 6.34
C HIS A 27 -4.68 -16.29 5.83
N CYS A 28 -3.82 -15.55 5.13
CA CYS A 28 -2.54 -16.06 4.66
C CYS A 28 -1.41 -15.17 5.21
N ASP A 29 -0.49 -15.78 5.96
CA ASP A 29 0.73 -15.14 6.44
C ASP A 29 1.85 -15.13 5.39
N ALA A 30 1.72 -15.94 4.33
CA ALA A 30 2.68 -15.93 3.25
C ALA A 30 2.55 -14.65 2.44
N CYS A 31 3.63 -13.88 2.40
CA CYS A 31 3.80 -12.74 1.53
C CYS A 31 4.51 -13.21 0.25
N PRO A 32 3.81 -13.52 -0.86
CA PRO A 32 4.46 -14.06 -2.04
C PRO A 32 5.45 -13.08 -2.72
N PHE A 33 5.37 -11.79 -2.40
CA PHE A 33 6.21 -10.76 -3.01
C PHE A 33 7.20 -10.23 -1.97
N HIS A 34 8.49 -10.48 -2.15
CA HIS A 34 9.53 -10.01 -1.23
C HIS A 34 10.33 -8.88 -1.87
N CYS A 35 10.75 -7.92 -1.04
CA CYS A 35 11.73 -6.92 -1.47
C CYS A 35 13.08 -7.61 -1.71
N HIS A 36 13.78 -7.18 -2.77
CA HIS A 36 15.12 -7.67 -3.07
C HIS A 36 16.21 -6.82 -2.41
N LEU A 37 15.83 -5.70 -1.80
CA LEU A 37 16.71 -4.75 -1.12
C LEU A 37 16.63 -4.88 0.41
N CYS A 38 15.62 -5.58 0.94
CA CYS A 38 15.47 -5.90 2.37
C CYS A 38 14.55 -7.10 2.57
N ASP A 39 14.45 -7.65 3.79
CA ASP A 39 13.64 -8.85 4.09
C ASP A 39 12.12 -8.60 4.23
N ARG A 40 11.61 -7.49 3.67
CA ARG A 40 10.19 -7.15 3.82
C ARG A 40 9.32 -7.88 2.80
N GLY A 41 8.32 -8.62 3.28
CA GLY A 41 7.32 -9.31 2.48
C GLY A 41 6.03 -8.49 2.29
N PHE A 42 5.41 -8.63 1.12
CA PHE A 42 4.16 -8.01 0.71
C PHE A 42 3.17 -9.03 0.13
N LYS A 43 1.89 -8.72 0.30
CA LYS A 43 0.76 -9.56 -0.15
C LYS A 43 0.39 -9.34 -1.61
N ASN A 44 0.91 -8.29 -2.26
CA ASN A 44 0.72 -8.04 -3.69
C ASN A 44 1.91 -7.25 -4.29
N ALA A 45 2.02 -7.28 -5.62
CA ALA A 45 3.10 -6.65 -6.37
C ALA A 45 3.05 -5.10 -6.35
N TYR A 46 1.85 -4.50 -6.30
CA TYR A 46 1.71 -3.04 -6.28
C TYR A 46 2.30 -2.43 -5.00
N ASP A 47 2.01 -3.03 -3.85
CA ASP A 47 2.55 -2.59 -2.57
C ASP A 47 4.07 -2.82 -2.48
N LEU A 48 4.58 -3.94 -3.05
CA LEU A 48 6.02 -4.16 -3.16
C LEU A 48 6.68 -3.08 -4.03
N HIS A 49 6.12 -2.76 -5.21
CA HIS A 49 6.67 -1.75 -6.10
C HIS A 49 6.78 -0.40 -5.40
N LYS A 50 5.70 0.06 -4.75
CA LYS A 50 5.70 1.30 -3.95
C LYS A 50 6.70 1.28 -2.81
N HIS A 51 6.92 0.13 -2.19
CA HIS A 51 7.94 0.00 -1.17
C HIS A 51 9.36 0.09 -1.75
N VAL A 52 9.62 -0.51 -2.91
CA VAL A 52 10.93 -0.40 -3.57
C VAL A 52 11.25 1.04 -3.96
N GLU A 53 10.25 1.84 -4.33
CA GLU A 53 10.43 3.29 -4.53
C GLU A 53 10.98 3.98 -3.27
N THR A 54 10.63 3.51 -2.07
CA THR A 54 11.16 4.10 -0.81
C THR A 54 12.63 3.80 -0.54
N HIS A 55 13.22 2.81 -1.22
CA HIS A 55 14.66 2.55 -1.16
C HIS A 55 15.47 3.50 -2.05
N ASN A 56 14.82 4.12 -3.05
CA ASN A 56 15.43 5.15 -3.86
C ASN A 56 15.18 6.51 -3.19
N ASP A 57 16.15 7.06 -2.46
CA ASP A 57 16.09 8.42 -1.87
C ASP A 57 16.05 9.56 -2.93
N SER A 58 15.86 9.23 -4.22
CA SER A 58 15.93 10.18 -5.34
C SER A 58 14.61 10.86 -5.70
N ASP A 59 13.47 10.44 -5.14
CA ASP A 59 12.14 10.96 -5.48
C ASP A 59 11.37 11.49 -4.25
N ALA A 60 12.08 12.13 -3.32
CA ALA A 60 11.40 12.87 -2.27
C ALA A 60 10.67 14.09 -2.89
N TYR A 61 9.36 14.17 -2.68
CA TYR A 61 8.54 15.30 -3.07
C TYR A 61 8.74 16.44 -2.07
N SER A 62 9.34 17.53 -2.53
CA SER A 62 9.52 18.77 -1.76
C SER A 62 8.33 19.71 -1.92
N CYS A 63 7.95 20.39 -0.84
CA CYS A 63 7.06 21.53 -0.89
C CYS A 63 7.78 22.71 -1.57
N ASP A 64 7.10 23.35 -2.50
CA ASP A 64 7.57 24.51 -3.28
C ASP A 64 7.24 25.86 -2.61
N VAL A 65 6.61 25.84 -1.42
CA VAL A 65 6.34 27.04 -0.64
C VAL A 65 7.62 27.52 0.03
N GLU A 66 8.02 28.74 -0.31
CA GLU A 66 9.18 29.42 0.27
C GLU A 66 9.11 29.42 1.81
N GLY A 67 10.13 28.87 2.46
CA GLY A 67 10.24 28.80 3.93
C GLY A 67 9.59 27.58 4.60
N CYS A 68 8.92 26.69 3.86
CA CYS A 68 8.32 25.48 4.43
C CYS A 68 9.34 24.36 4.70
N GLY A 69 10.19 24.05 3.71
CA GLY A 69 11.24 23.02 3.82
C GLY A 69 10.75 21.57 3.94
N LEU A 70 9.45 21.30 3.82
CA LEU A 70 8.91 19.95 3.92
C LEU A 70 9.36 19.09 2.73
N THR A 71 9.96 17.94 3.02
CA THR A 71 10.24 16.88 2.05
C THR A 71 9.52 15.60 2.47
N SER A 72 8.93 14.90 1.50
CA SER A 72 8.15 13.69 1.75
C SER A 72 8.48 12.60 0.75
N ARG A 73 8.60 11.37 1.24
CA ARG A 73 8.78 10.18 0.40
C ARG A 73 7.52 9.79 -0.40
N THR A 74 6.38 10.46 -0.18
CA THR A 74 5.14 10.18 -0.92
C THR A 74 4.36 11.45 -1.28
N LEU A 75 3.73 11.46 -2.46
CA LEU A 75 2.82 12.53 -2.91
C LEU A 75 1.58 12.72 -2.03
N ARG A 76 1.12 11.66 -1.34
CA ARG A 76 -0.08 11.75 -0.50
C ARG A 76 0.16 12.67 0.70
N THR A 77 1.30 12.49 1.37
CA THR A 77 1.67 13.32 2.51
C THR A 77 1.89 14.77 2.08
N LEU A 78 2.56 15.02 0.95
CA LEU A 78 2.74 16.37 0.41
C LEU A 78 1.38 17.02 0.08
N ARG A 79 0.48 16.30 -0.60
CA ARG A 79 -0.88 16.79 -0.90
C ARG A 79 -1.71 17.07 0.35
N GLN A 80 -1.49 16.34 1.44
CA GLN A 80 -2.19 16.59 2.69
C GLN A 80 -1.64 17.81 3.42
N HIS A 81 -0.33 18.06 3.31
CA HIS A 81 0.30 19.28 3.81
C HIS A 81 -0.28 20.54 3.16
N TYR A 82 -0.39 20.59 1.82
CA TYR A 82 -1.03 21.70 1.10
C TYR A 82 -2.52 21.95 1.43
N LYS A 83 -3.19 21.01 2.11
CA LYS A 83 -4.58 21.18 2.55
C LYS A 83 -4.70 21.70 3.98
N LYS A 84 -3.61 21.65 4.75
CA LYS A 84 -3.56 22.03 6.17
C LYS A 84 -2.91 23.39 6.37
N ASP A 85 -1.95 23.73 5.52
CA ASP A 85 -1.37 25.07 5.38
C ASP A 85 -2.24 25.94 4.46
#